data_AF-A0A956ERG4-F1
#
_entry.id   AF-A0A956ERG4-F1
#
_cell.length_a   1.000
_cell.length_b   1.000
_cell.length_c   1.000
_cell.angle_alpha   90.00
_cell.angle_beta   90.00
_cell.angle_gamma   90.00
#
_symmetry.space_group_name_H-M   'P 1'
#
loop_
_entity.id
_entity.type
_entity.pdbx_description
1 polymer ?
#
loop_
_entity_poly.entity_id
_entity_poly.type
_entity_poly.pdbx_seq_one_letter_code
_entity_poly.pdbx_strand_id
1 'polypeptide(L)'
;MATKKKKSAQPAKAAEQASAKNPPKSDKSENAEAKSSKSKSSKGTPNKKSSATKLASDEASEDSKEPKSEKSAQPRIASPRRGARVFTAVGVLSAALIAVSLNLLVSRFYKRWDWTSSGLYTLSQPTLDTLHGLDQPIDVIVFLSRSDNMRVSVEHMLTAYGAETRELRIRYVDPDQNPAEFLALQREYDINEMTTDEGRLVSETAIVVARGKKHWYVTSDDIIAYDESGAVKPKLEQALTVALRNVIGSQTTRVCFTSGNGEPSIDSGAGDGMAELKFRIQHDNYEVETLDLTHADWNKQLVDCQVVVAAPQVAIERDKVDHLERWFVAGGNLLLLLNPILSDDEPRILPSG
;
A
#
# COMPACT_ATOMS: atom_id res chain seq x y z
N MET A 1 -11.04 -64.06 -39.92
CA MET A 1 -11.85 -64.46 -41.10
C MET A 1 -13.21 -63.77 -41.01
N ALA A 2 -13.59 -63.09 -42.10
CA ALA A 2 -14.95 -62.72 -42.58
C ALA A 2 -16.16 -62.93 -41.62
N THR A 3 -17.17 -62.06 -41.47
CA THR A 3 -17.74 -61.00 -42.33
C THR A 3 -19.05 -60.52 -41.68
N LYS A 4 -19.38 -59.23 -41.76
CA LYS A 4 -20.62 -58.67 -42.38
C LYS A 4 -20.59 -57.14 -42.22
N LYS A 5 -20.35 -56.34 -43.28
CA LYS A 5 -21.29 -55.88 -44.36
C LYS A 5 -22.50 -55.12 -43.75
N LYS A 6 -22.93 -53.94 -44.22
CA LYS A 6 -22.58 -53.10 -45.40
C LYS A 6 -23.46 -51.83 -45.33
N LYS A 7 -22.97 -50.72 -45.91
CA LYS A 7 -23.66 -49.70 -46.75
C LYS A 7 -25.00 -49.09 -46.26
N SER A 8 -25.07 -47.78 -45.98
CA SER A 8 -25.07 -46.60 -46.88
C SER A 8 -26.48 -46.06 -47.15
N ALA A 9 -26.72 -44.78 -46.85
CA ALA A 9 -27.43 -43.80 -47.70
C ALA A 9 -27.74 -42.51 -46.90
N GLN A 10 -27.24 -41.38 -47.38
CA GLN A 10 -27.89 -40.04 -47.29
C GLN A 10 -29.08 -40.01 -48.29
N PRO A 11 -30.01 -39.00 -48.34
CA PRO A 11 -29.83 -37.55 -48.06
C PRO A 11 -31.10 -36.77 -47.56
N ALA A 12 -31.00 -35.42 -47.60
CA ALA A 12 -32.08 -34.42 -47.84
C ALA A 12 -32.88 -33.95 -46.58
N LYS A 13 -33.41 -32.72 -46.43
CA LYS A 13 -33.40 -31.40 -47.13
C LYS A 13 -34.24 -30.43 -46.25
N ALA A 14 -34.13 -29.12 -46.55
CA ALA A 14 -35.10 -28.02 -46.30
C ALA A 14 -35.05 -27.37 -44.89
N ALA A 15 -34.63 -26.09 -44.80
CA ALA A 15 -35.42 -24.85 -44.93
C ALA A 15 -36.21 -24.58 -43.63
N GLU A 16 -36.29 -23.40 -43.01
CA GLU A 16 -36.49 -22.05 -43.54
C GLU A 16 -36.52 -21.03 -42.36
N GLN A 17 -36.07 -19.78 -42.61
CA GLN A 17 -36.41 -18.49 -41.95
C GLN A 17 -36.23 -18.31 -40.42
N ALA A 18 -35.32 -17.44 -39.95
CA ALA A 18 -35.38 -15.97 -39.95
C ALA A 18 -36.48 -15.37 -39.04
N SER A 19 -36.08 -14.79 -37.89
CA SER A 19 -36.62 -13.49 -37.44
C SER A 19 -35.77 -12.87 -36.35
N ALA A 20 -35.42 -11.60 -36.56
CA ALA A 20 -34.65 -10.74 -35.69
C ALA A 20 -35.46 -10.24 -34.49
N LYS A 21 -34.78 -9.94 -33.37
CA LYS A 21 -35.28 -8.94 -32.43
C LYS A 21 -34.12 -8.15 -31.82
N ASN A 22 -34.12 -6.86 -32.15
CA ASN A 22 -33.22 -5.79 -31.72
C ASN A 22 -33.33 -5.46 -30.21
N PRO A 23 -32.34 -4.74 -29.65
CA PRO A 23 -32.27 -4.34 -28.25
C PRO A 23 -33.17 -3.13 -27.95
N PRO A 24 -33.48 -2.83 -26.66
CA PRO A 24 -34.25 -1.64 -26.32
C PRO A 24 -33.37 -0.38 -26.27
N LYS A 25 -33.87 0.69 -26.90
CA LYS A 25 -33.54 2.09 -26.62
C LYS A 25 -34.41 2.57 -25.46
N SER A 26 -33.87 3.44 -24.61
CA SER A 26 -34.65 4.32 -23.74
C SER A 26 -34.33 5.78 -24.07
N ASP A 27 -35.40 6.56 -24.16
CA ASP A 27 -35.47 7.92 -24.68
C ASP A 27 -34.94 9.01 -23.74
N LYS A 28 -34.63 10.14 -24.39
CA LYS A 28 -34.39 11.47 -23.85
C LYS A 28 -35.60 12.03 -23.09
N SER A 29 -35.32 12.88 -22.11
CA SER A 29 -36.15 14.05 -21.82
C SER A 29 -35.29 15.31 -21.74
N GLU A 30 -35.73 16.33 -22.47
CA GLU A 30 -35.16 17.66 -22.67
C GLU A 30 -36.04 18.69 -21.94
N ASN A 31 -35.42 19.69 -21.30
CA ASN A 31 -35.95 21.04 -21.01
C ASN A 31 -34.98 21.74 -20.02
N ALA A 32 -34.80 23.06 -19.96
CA ALA A 32 -34.88 24.17 -20.90
C ALA A 32 -34.24 25.39 -20.18
N GLU A 33 -33.48 26.18 -20.93
CA GLU A 33 -33.28 27.63 -20.89
C GLU A 33 -33.36 28.51 -19.60
N ALA A 34 -32.26 29.26 -19.42
CA ALA A 34 -32.15 30.74 -19.49
C ALA A 34 -31.99 31.62 -18.22
N LYS A 35 -30.97 32.51 -18.35
CA LYS A 35 -30.77 33.92 -17.89
C LYS A 35 -29.51 34.10 -17.01
N SER A 36 -28.43 34.72 -17.50
CA SER A 36 -28.19 36.15 -17.80
C SER A 36 -27.92 37.04 -16.57
N SER A 37 -26.68 37.54 -16.45
CA SER A 37 -26.21 38.89 -16.05
C SER A 37 -24.78 38.76 -15.48
N LYS A 38 -23.68 39.37 -15.98
CA LYS A 38 -23.33 40.75 -16.39
C LYS A 38 -23.22 41.73 -15.23
N SER A 39 -22.00 42.03 -14.77
CA SER A 39 -21.51 43.35 -14.27
C SER A 39 -20.10 43.19 -13.65
N LYS A 40 -19.00 43.70 -14.22
CA LYS A 40 -18.46 45.09 -14.27
C LYS A 40 -17.82 45.60 -12.96
N SER A 41 -16.57 46.09 -13.12
CA SER A 41 -15.92 47.26 -12.47
C SER A 41 -15.73 47.20 -10.94
N SER A 42 -14.77 47.85 -10.28
CA SER A 42 -13.78 48.92 -10.56
C SER A 42 -12.88 49.00 -9.31
N LYS A 43 -11.56 49.19 -9.43
CA LYS A 43 -10.83 50.46 -9.23
C LYS A 43 -10.98 51.11 -7.84
N GLY A 44 -9.88 51.34 -7.12
CA GLY A 44 -9.84 52.35 -6.06
C GLY A 44 -8.80 52.20 -4.93
N THR A 45 -7.52 52.48 -5.20
CA THR A 45 -6.70 53.34 -4.31
C THR A 45 -7.11 54.82 -4.56
N PRO A 46 -6.59 55.88 -3.89
CA PRO A 46 -5.73 56.01 -2.71
C PRO A 46 -6.13 57.16 -1.75
N ASN A 47 -5.46 57.31 -0.59
CA ASN A 47 -5.06 58.57 0.09
C ASN A 47 -4.66 58.28 1.55
N LYS A 48 -3.84 59.06 2.27
CA LYS A 48 -3.28 60.40 2.07
C LYS A 48 -2.06 60.56 2.99
N LYS A 49 -1.04 61.29 2.52
CA LYS A 49 -0.02 61.95 3.34
C LYS A 49 -0.63 63.14 4.09
N SER A 50 -0.04 63.46 5.24
CA SER A 50 -0.06 64.74 5.96
C SER A 50 1.06 64.66 7.00
N SER A 51 1.93 65.63 7.29
CA SER A 51 2.28 66.96 6.78
C SER A 51 3.63 67.30 7.48
N ALA A 52 4.64 67.78 6.75
CA ALA A 52 5.14 69.17 6.77
C ALA A 52 5.61 69.68 8.14
N THR A 53 6.83 70.20 8.28
CA THR A 53 7.15 71.66 8.22
C THR A 53 8.45 71.84 9.05
N LYS A 54 9.47 72.67 8.81
CA LYS A 54 9.91 73.66 7.79
C LYS A 54 11.32 74.15 8.22
N LEU A 55 12.11 74.60 7.22
CA LEU A 55 13.03 75.78 7.16
C LEU A 55 14.07 76.03 8.28
N ALA A 56 15.24 76.63 8.07
CA ALA A 56 15.91 77.37 6.97
C ALA A 56 17.36 77.60 7.47
N SER A 57 18.40 77.28 6.68
CA SER A 57 19.32 78.21 5.97
C SER A 57 19.99 79.31 6.83
N ASP A 58 21.33 79.34 6.89
CA ASP A 58 22.15 80.26 6.08
C ASP A 58 23.66 80.16 6.41
N GLU A 59 24.47 80.32 5.34
CA GLU A 59 25.93 80.54 5.30
C GLU A 59 26.29 81.93 5.88
N ALA A 60 27.51 82.45 6.07
CA ALA A 60 28.87 82.19 5.60
C ALA A 60 29.85 83.00 6.51
N SER A 61 31.16 82.72 6.43
CA SER A 61 32.26 83.71 6.25
C SER A 61 33.59 83.38 6.94
N GLU A 62 34.58 83.25 6.05
CA GLU A 62 36.04 83.43 6.04
C GLU A 62 36.81 84.21 7.13
N ASP A 63 37.97 83.63 7.47
CA ASP A 63 39.34 84.20 7.38
C ASP A 63 40.19 84.55 8.65
N SER A 64 41.39 83.96 8.64
CA SER A 64 42.71 84.41 9.14
C SER A 64 43.00 84.78 10.60
N LYS A 65 43.88 83.99 11.27
CA LYS A 65 45.27 84.39 11.65
C LYS A 65 45.94 83.41 12.63
N GLU A 66 47.14 82.95 12.28
CA GLU A 66 48.20 82.59 13.24
C GLU A 66 49.02 83.85 13.61
N PRO A 67 49.65 83.91 14.81
CA PRO A 67 51.09 83.64 14.85
C PRO A 67 51.62 82.87 16.08
N LYS A 68 52.80 82.27 15.85
CA LYS A 68 53.76 81.56 16.72
C LYS A 68 54.03 82.18 18.11
N SER A 69 54.22 81.37 19.16
CA SER A 69 55.54 80.89 19.65
C SER A 69 55.48 80.19 21.02
N GLU A 70 56.49 79.34 21.24
CA GLU A 70 57.08 78.89 22.52
C GLU A 70 56.49 77.72 23.35
N LYS A 71 57.44 76.84 23.68
CA LYS A 71 57.34 75.56 24.38
C LYS A 71 56.92 75.73 25.85
N SER A 72 56.03 74.86 26.35
CA SER A 72 56.29 74.12 27.60
C SER A 72 55.25 73.00 27.85
N ALA A 73 55.79 71.86 28.29
CA ALA A 73 55.17 70.77 29.06
C ALA A 73 53.96 69.99 28.49
N GLN A 74 54.25 68.76 28.05
CA GLN A 74 53.28 67.69 27.78
C GLN A 74 52.52 67.25 29.06
N PRO A 75 51.19 66.99 29.01
CA PRO A 75 50.59 65.97 29.85
C PRO A 75 50.74 64.61 29.15
N ARG A 76 51.35 63.66 29.86
CA ARG A 76 51.57 62.29 29.37
C ARG A 76 50.22 61.62 29.06
N ILE A 77 49.97 61.36 27.78
CA ILE A 77 48.89 60.46 27.35
C ILE A 77 49.31 59.03 27.75
N ALA A 78 48.58 58.44 28.69
CA ALA A 78 48.74 57.06 29.07
C ALA A 78 48.42 56.15 27.86
N SER A 79 49.43 55.42 27.39
CA SER A 79 49.30 54.41 26.33
C SER A 79 48.32 53.30 26.71
N PRO A 80 47.50 52.77 25.79
CA PRO A 80 46.59 51.69 26.11
C PRO A 80 47.38 50.41 26.43
N ARG A 81 46.90 49.76 27.50
CA ARG A 81 47.45 48.59 28.16
C ARG A 81 47.67 47.43 27.18
N ARG A 82 48.86 46.83 27.20
CA ARG A 82 49.21 45.55 26.53
C ARG A 82 48.24 44.40 26.87
N GLY A 83 47.44 44.53 27.94
CA GLY A 83 46.39 43.57 28.30
C GLY A 83 45.26 43.44 27.27
N ALA A 84 44.87 44.52 26.57
CA ALA A 84 43.71 44.49 25.67
C ALA A 84 43.95 43.61 24.42
N ARG A 85 45.18 43.53 23.91
CA ARG A 85 45.54 42.70 22.74
C ARG A 85 45.64 41.21 23.07
N VAL A 86 45.96 40.87 24.32
CA VAL A 86 46.02 39.48 24.79
C VAL A 86 44.59 38.94 24.93
N PHE A 87 43.67 39.73 25.49
CA PHE A 87 42.26 39.31 25.59
C PHE A 87 41.61 39.12 24.22
N THR A 88 41.90 39.96 23.22
CA THR A 88 41.38 39.77 21.86
C THR A 88 41.98 38.53 21.18
N ALA A 89 43.27 38.26 21.35
CA ALA A 89 43.92 37.07 20.78
C ALA A 89 43.40 35.77 21.41
N VAL A 90 43.19 35.76 22.74
CA VAL A 90 42.60 34.62 23.46
C VAL A 90 41.16 34.36 23.03
N GLY A 91 40.37 35.43 22.80
CA GLY A 91 39.00 35.31 22.31
C GLY A 91 38.90 34.74 20.89
N VAL A 92 39.83 35.10 19.99
CA VAL A 92 39.85 34.56 18.62
C VAL A 92 40.26 33.08 18.63
N LEU A 93 41.24 32.71 19.46
CA LEU A 93 41.68 31.32 19.61
C LEU A 93 40.59 30.43 20.21
N SER A 94 39.86 30.91 21.22
CA SER A 94 38.75 30.15 21.80
C SER A 94 37.59 29.99 20.81
N ALA A 95 37.23 31.04 20.07
CA ALA A 95 36.21 30.96 19.03
C ALA A 95 36.58 29.97 17.92
N ALA A 96 37.84 29.95 17.46
CA ALA A 96 38.32 28.99 16.49
C ALA A 96 38.28 27.55 17.03
N LEU A 97 38.69 27.34 18.28
CA LEU A 97 38.66 26.03 18.93
C LEU A 97 37.23 25.50 19.09
N ILE A 98 36.29 26.39 19.44
CA ILE A 98 34.86 26.07 19.52
C ILE A 98 34.31 25.72 18.13
N ALA A 99 34.65 26.48 17.09
CA ALA A 99 34.21 26.21 15.72
C ALA A 99 34.73 24.86 15.20
N VAL A 100 36.00 24.53 15.46
CA VAL A 100 36.58 23.22 15.12
C VAL A 100 35.92 22.10 15.92
N SER A 101 35.69 22.31 17.21
CA SER A 101 35.03 21.32 18.08
C SER A 101 33.58 21.08 17.65
N LEU A 102 32.84 22.13 17.30
CA LEU A 102 31.48 22.05 16.74
C LEU A 102 31.48 21.30 15.42
N ASN A 103 32.41 21.61 14.52
CA ASN A 103 32.50 20.92 13.23
C ASN A 103 32.85 19.42 13.41
N LEU A 104 33.76 19.11 14.34
CA LEU A 104 34.08 17.73 14.71
C LEU A 104 32.89 17.04 15.36
N LEU A 105 32.13 17.70 16.23
CA LEU A 105 30.91 17.16 16.81
C LEU A 105 29.85 16.89 15.73
N VAL A 106 29.63 17.82 14.81
CA VAL A 106 28.69 17.66 13.69
C VAL A 106 29.13 16.50 12.78
N SER A 107 30.43 16.39 12.47
CA SER A 107 30.94 15.29 11.64
C SER A 107 30.94 13.93 12.35
N ARG A 108 31.17 13.88 13.67
CA ARG A 108 31.26 12.64 14.47
C ARG A 108 29.89 12.15 14.93
N PHE A 109 28.99 13.08 15.24
CA PHE A 109 27.61 12.86 15.63
C PHE A 109 26.66 13.36 14.55
N TYR A 110 26.84 12.88 13.32
CA TYR A 110 25.79 12.88 12.30
C TYR A 110 24.68 11.88 12.72
N LYS A 111 24.08 12.10 13.89
CA LYS A 111 22.85 11.43 14.28
C LYS A 111 21.75 12.17 13.52
N ARG A 112 21.33 11.59 12.39
CA ARG A 112 20.16 12.05 11.62
C ARG A 112 18.98 12.08 12.57
N TRP A 113 18.75 13.24 13.19
CA TRP A 113 17.52 13.51 13.89
C TRP A 113 16.53 13.90 12.81
N ASP A 114 15.84 12.90 12.29
CA ASP A 114 14.85 13.13 11.26
C ASP A 114 13.66 13.83 11.91
N TRP A 115 13.56 15.14 11.69
CA TRP A 115 12.40 15.96 12.07
C TRP A 115 11.38 16.02 10.92
N THR A 116 11.37 15.04 10.01
CA THR A 116 10.24 14.87 9.11
C THR A 116 9.12 14.12 9.84
N SER A 117 8.40 14.84 10.68
CA SER A 117 7.09 14.41 11.19
C SER A 117 6.06 14.48 10.05
N SER A 118 6.22 13.65 9.02
CA SER A 118 5.14 13.31 8.12
C SER A 118 4.62 11.94 8.54
N GLY A 119 3.71 11.92 9.52
CA GLY A 119 3.00 10.72 9.97
C GLY A 119 2.07 10.10 8.92
N LEU A 120 2.37 10.30 7.63
CA LEU A 120 1.67 9.72 6.48
C LEU A 120 2.15 8.28 6.18
N TYR A 121 3.32 7.89 6.71
CA TYR A 121 3.91 6.56 6.53
C TYR A 121 4.32 5.92 7.85
N THR A 122 3.54 6.15 8.90
CA THR A 122 3.70 5.43 10.16
C THR A 122 3.20 4.01 9.96
N LEU A 123 4.10 3.04 10.02
CA LEU A 123 3.76 1.63 9.87
C LEU A 123 2.88 1.16 11.03
N SER A 124 1.94 0.28 10.73
CA SER A 124 1.12 -0.37 11.76
C SER A 124 1.97 -1.37 12.57
N GLN A 125 1.56 -1.64 13.81
CA GLN A 125 2.27 -2.60 14.67
C GLN A 125 2.39 -4.00 14.06
N PRO A 126 1.34 -4.58 13.43
CA PRO A 126 1.48 -5.89 12.76
C PRO A 126 2.52 -5.90 11.63
N THR A 127 2.69 -4.77 10.93
CA THR A 127 3.73 -4.62 9.90
C THR A 127 5.11 -4.58 10.56
N LEU A 128 5.28 -3.82 11.65
CA LEU A 128 6.54 -3.77 12.39
C LEU A 128 6.95 -5.15 12.92
N ASP A 129 6.02 -5.89 13.52
CA ASP A 129 6.26 -7.25 14.00
C ASP A 129 6.73 -8.18 12.86
N THR A 130 6.13 -8.03 11.67
CA THR A 130 6.52 -8.79 10.47
C THR A 130 7.93 -8.41 10.01
N LEU A 131 8.26 -7.11 9.96
CA LEU A 131 9.56 -6.61 9.48
C LEU A 131 10.72 -6.93 10.45
N HIS A 132 10.48 -6.86 11.75
CA HIS A 132 11.47 -7.19 12.77
C HIS A 132 11.65 -8.71 12.92
N GLY A 133 10.63 -9.50 12.55
CA GLY A 133 10.68 -10.96 12.51
C GLY A 133 11.39 -11.56 11.30
N LEU A 134 11.88 -10.74 10.35
CA LEU A 134 12.62 -11.23 9.18
C LEU A 134 13.97 -11.81 9.60
N ASP A 135 14.18 -13.10 9.34
CA ASP A 135 15.41 -13.83 9.64
C ASP A 135 16.30 -14.06 8.40
N GLN A 136 15.77 -13.79 7.21
CA GLN A 136 16.39 -14.07 5.92
C GLN A 136 16.13 -12.95 4.92
N PRO A 137 17.04 -12.74 3.96
CA PRO A 137 16.88 -11.67 2.99
C PRO A 137 15.75 -11.96 2.00
N ILE A 138 14.88 -10.97 1.79
CA ILE A 138 13.74 -11.02 0.87
C ILE A 138 13.97 -10.02 -0.26
N ASP A 139 13.81 -10.49 -1.49
CA ASP A 139 13.86 -9.63 -2.68
C ASP A 139 12.49 -8.98 -2.90
N VAL A 140 12.47 -7.66 -3.04
CA VAL A 140 11.28 -6.88 -3.40
C VAL A 140 11.56 -6.19 -4.72
N ILE A 141 10.86 -6.58 -5.78
CA ILE A 141 11.06 -6.12 -7.15
C ILE A 141 9.85 -5.30 -7.56
N VAL A 142 10.05 -4.04 -7.90
CA VAL A 142 8.98 -3.12 -8.28
C VAL A 142 9.00 -2.92 -9.79
N PHE A 143 7.89 -3.23 -10.44
CA PHE A 143 7.66 -3.14 -11.89
C PHE A 143 6.85 -1.91 -12.30
N LEU A 144 7.09 -0.78 -11.64
CA LEU A 144 6.41 0.47 -11.93
C LEU A 144 7.30 1.38 -12.78
N SER A 145 6.77 1.85 -13.91
CA SER A 145 7.47 2.82 -14.76
C SER A 145 7.60 4.17 -14.06
N ARG A 146 8.54 5.01 -14.51
CA ARG A 146 8.75 6.34 -13.90
C ARG A 146 7.53 7.27 -13.97
N SER A 147 6.64 7.06 -14.93
CA SER A 147 5.42 7.86 -15.10
C SER A 147 4.23 7.35 -14.31
N ASP A 148 4.35 6.18 -13.66
CA ASP A 148 3.28 5.61 -12.86
C ASP A 148 3.00 6.49 -11.62
N ASN A 149 1.73 6.83 -11.40
CA ASN A 149 1.32 7.70 -10.30
C ASN A 149 1.53 7.04 -8.91
N MET A 150 1.64 5.70 -8.86
CA MET A 150 1.84 4.92 -7.65
C MET A 150 3.32 4.81 -7.27
N ARG A 151 4.24 5.09 -8.21
CA ARG A 151 5.69 4.94 -8.03
C ARG A 151 6.20 5.62 -6.78
N VAL A 152 5.82 6.88 -6.55
CA VAL A 152 6.27 7.69 -5.42
C VAL A 152 5.76 7.12 -4.09
N SER A 153 4.49 6.71 -4.05
CA SER A 153 3.89 6.11 -2.85
C SER A 153 4.57 4.78 -2.48
N VAL A 154 4.86 3.95 -3.49
CA VAL A 154 5.60 2.69 -3.31
C VAL A 154 7.02 2.93 -2.83
N GLU A 155 7.75 3.89 -3.43
CA GLU A 155 9.10 4.26 -2.99
C GLU A 155 9.12 4.71 -1.52
N HIS A 156 8.17 5.57 -1.13
CA HIS A 156 8.08 6.06 0.24
C HIS A 156 7.76 4.92 1.23
N MET A 157 6.84 4.02 0.88
CA MET A 157 6.49 2.86 1.71
C MET A 157 7.68 1.90 1.87
N LEU A 158 8.36 1.57 0.77
CA LEU A 158 9.53 0.69 0.82
C LEU A 158 10.71 1.34 1.54
N THR A 159 10.84 2.67 1.48
CA THR A 159 11.81 3.42 2.29
C THR A 159 11.50 3.29 3.78
N ALA A 160 10.23 3.39 4.18
CA ALA A 160 9.81 3.18 5.57
C ALA A 160 10.10 1.74 6.02
N TYR A 161 9.81 0.74 5.18
CA TYR A 161 10.10 -0.67 5.49
C TYR A 161 11.60 -0.92 5.64
N GLY A 162 12.42 -0.39 4.72
CA GLY A 162 13.88 -0.52 4.78
C GLY A 162 14.54 0.25 5.93
N ALA A 163 13.82 1.19 6.57
CA ALA A 163 14.28 1.84 7.79
C ALA A 163 14.14 0.92 9.02
N GLU A 164 13.17 0.01 9.00
CA GLU A 164 12.88 -0.93 10.10
C GLU A 164 13.65 -2.24 10.01
N THR A 165 14.06 -2.67 8.81
CA THR A 165 14.79 -3.92 8.61
C THR A 165 15.84 -3.82 7.50
N ARG A 166 16.91 -4.61 7.65
CA ARG A 166 18.01 -4.71 6.65
C ARG A 166 17.87 -5.91 5.73
N GLU A 167 16.89 -6.77 5.97
CA GLU A 167 16.69 -8.00 5.20
C GLU A 167 15.97 -7.76 3.86
N LEU A 168 15.45 -6.56 3.63
CA LEU A 168 14.78 -6.23 2.36
C LEU A 168 15.77 -5.77 1.30
N ARG A 169 15.83 -6.50 0.19
CA ARG A 169 16.60 -6.15 -1.01
C ARG A 169 15.65 -5.60 -2.07
N ILE A 170 15.55 -4.28 -2.12
CA ILE A 170 14.64 -3.58 -3.01
C ILE A 170 15.30 -3.32 -4.36
N ARG A 171 14.64 -3.72 -5.46
CA ARG A 171 15.07 -3.50 -6.85
C ARG A 171 13.93 -2.84 -7.62
N TYR A 172 14.25 -1.78 -8.37
CA TYR A 172 13.29 -1.10 -9.24
C TYR A 172 13.63 -1.43 -10.69
N VAL A 173 12.67 -2.01 -11.41
CA VAL A 173 12.81 -2.37 -12.82
C VAL A 173 11.72 -1.64 -13.58
N ASP A 174 12.11 -0.69 -14.43
CA ASP A 174 11.18 0.03 -15.28
C ASP A 174 10.90 -0.82 -16.54
N PRO A 175 9.67 -1.34 -16.72
CA PRO A 175 9.35 -2.22 -17.85
C PRO A 175 9.45 -1.49 -19.21
N ASP A 176 9.30 -0.16 -19.23
CA ASP A 176 9.37 0.64 -20.46
C ASP A 176 10.82 0.90 -20.88
N GLN A 177 11.72 1.10 -19.91
CA GLN A 177 13.15 1.34 -20.18
C GLN A 177 13.96 0.05 -20.31
N ASN A 178 13.64 -0.97 -19.52
CA ASN A 178 14.39 -2.23 -19.42
C ASN A 178 13.50 -3.46 -19.72
N PRO A 179 12.90 -3.57 -20.91
CA PRO A 179 11.96 -4.65 -21.22
C PRO A 179 12.61 -6.05 -21.15
N ALA A 180 13.91 -6.17 -21.49
CA ALA A 180 14.62 -7.45 -21.45
C ALA A 180 14.79 -7.99 -20.02
N GLU A 181 15.07 -7.12 -19.05
CA GLU A 181 15.20 -7.49 -17.64
C GLU A 181 13.84 -7.87 -17.05
N PHE A 182 12.81 -7.08 -17.36
CA PHE A 182 11.43 -7.37 -17.00
C PHE A 182 10.98 -8.76 -17.51
N LEU A 183 11.17 -9.04 -18.80
CA LEU A 183 10.85 -10.34 -19.40
C LEU A 183 11.67 -11.52 -18.83
N ALA A 184 12.86 -11.26 -18.29
CA ALA A 184 13.65 -12.29 -17.62
C ALA A 184 13.05 -12.61 -16.24
N LEU A 185 12.70 -11.58 -15.47
CA LEU A 185 12.11 -11.73 -14.14
C LEU A 185 10.71 -12.33 -14.19
N GLN A 186 9.90 -11.99 -15.20
CA GLN A 186 8.59 -12.62 -15.41
C GLN A 186 8.71 -14.14 -15.61
N ARG A 187 9.70 -14.58 -16.39
CA ARG A 187 9.97 -16.01 -16.60
C ARG A 187 10.56 -16.69 -15.37
N GLU A 188 11.36 -15.98 -14.59
CA GLU A 188 11.94 -16.50 -13.34
C GLU A 188 10.87 -16.76 -12.27
N TYR A 189 9.87 -15.88 -12.18
CA TYR A 189 8.81 -15.93 -11.17
C TYR A 189 7.44 -16.39 -11.72
N ASP A 190 7.41 -17.01 -12.91
CA ASP A 190 6.19 -17.57 -13.53
C ASP A 190 4.97 -16.63 -13.50
N ILE A 191 5.20 -15.34 -13.78
CA ILE A 191 4.16 -14.32 -13.75
C ILE A 191 3.29 -14.50 -15.00
N ASN A 192 2.11 -15.10 -14.83
CA ASN A 192 1.19 -15.40 -15.94
C ASN A 192 0.75 -14.13 -16.66
N GLU A 193 0.89 -14.14 -17.99
CA GLU A 193 0.43 -13.09 -18.89
C GLU A 193 -1.11 -12.98 -18.89
N MET A 194 -1.67 -11.82 -18.55
CA MET A 194 -2.97 -11.43 -19.10
C MET A 194 -2.72 -10.48 -20.27
N THR A 195 -2.82 -11.02 -21.48
CA THR A 195 -2.87 -10.18 -22.68
C THR A 195 -4.25 -9.52 -22.72
N THR A 196 -4.31 -8.20 -22.57
CA THR A 196 -5.53 -7.46 -22.90
C THR A 196 -5.73 -7.52 -24.42
N ASP A 197 -6.99 -7.50 -24.90
CA ASP A 197 -7.38 -7.61 -26.32
C ASP A 197 -6.67 -6.62 -27.28
N GLU A 198 -5.95 -5.62 -26.76
CA GLU A 198 -5.19 -4.62 -27.50
C GLU A 198 -3.70 -4.97 -27.68
N GLY A 199 -3.26 -6.19 -27.33
CA GLY A 199 -1.87 -6.64 -27.52
C GLY A 199 -0.86 -5.88 -26.65
N ARG A 200 -1.33 -5.18 -25.61
CA ARG A 200 -0.50 -4.57 -24.59
C ARG A 200 -0.28 -5.59 -23.48
N LEU A 201 0.98 -5.87 -23.17
CA LEU A 201 1.37 -6.66 -22.02
C LEU A 201 1.01 -5.85 -20.76
N VAL A 202 -0.18 -6.03 -20.23
CA VAL A 202 -0.55 -5.48 -18.93
C VAL A 202 -0.20 -6.55 -17.91
N SER A 203 1.03 -6.48 -17.41
CA SER A 203 1.29 -7.11 -16.13
C SER A 203 0.57 -6.25 -15.09
N GLU A 204 -0.58 -6.72 -14.60
CA GLU A 204 -1.24 -6.11 -13.44
C GLU A 204 -0.34 -6.16 -12.20
N THR A 205 0.72 -6.98 -12.23
CA THR A 205 1.71 -7.09 -11.16
C THR A 205 2.57 -5.85 -11.08
N ALA A 206 2.37 -5.06 -10.03
CA ALA A 206 3.14 -3.88 -9.69
C ALA A 206 4.42 -4.23 -8.90
N ILE A 207 4.34 -5.25 -8.02
CA ILE A 207 5.45 -5.62 -7.13
C ILE A 207 5.52 -7.15 -7.02
N VAL A 208 6.73 -7.70 -7.06
CA VAL A 208 7.02 -9.09 -6.71
C VAL A 208 7.85 -9.13 -5.43
N VAL A 209 7.41 -9.94 -4.48
CA VAL A 209 8.13 -10.23 -3.25
C VAL A 209 8.59 -11.69 -3.33
N ALA A 210 9.88 -11.95 -3.08
CA ALA A 210 10.45 -13.29 -3.26
C ALA A 210 11.45 -13.67 -2.16
N ARG A 211 11.39 -14.93 -1.74
CA ARG A 211 12.38 -15.59 -0.89
C ARG A 211 12.78 -16.92 -1.51
N GLY A 212 13.92 -16.93 -2.21
CA GLY A 212 14.37 -18.11 -2.96
C GLY A 212 13.38 -18.48 -4.06
N LYS A 213 12.80 -19.69 -3.99
CA LYS A 213 11.79 -20.17 -4.95
C LYS A 213 10.37 -19.70 -4.66
N LYS A 214 10.06 -19.33 -3.41
CA LYS A 214 8.73 -18.82 -3.04
C LYS A 214 8.64 -17.35 -3.45
N HIS A 215 7.55 -16.98 -4.09
CA HIS A 215 7.27 -15.61 -4.50
C HIS A 215 5.79 -15.31 -4.36
N TRP A 216 5.48 -14.02 -4.25
CA TRP A 216 4.13 -13.48 -4.20
C TRP A 216 4.08 -12.21 -5.06
N TYR A 217 2.96 -11.99 -5.73
CA TYR A 217 2.75 -10.80 -6.56
C TYR A 217 1.73 -9.88 -5.89
N VAL A 218 1.93 -8.58 -6.07
CA VAL A 218 1.01 -7.53 -5.64
C VAL A 218 0.59 -6.77 -6.88
N THR A 219 -0.72 -6.70 -7.12
CA THR A 219 -1.28 -6.01 -8.28
C THR A 219 -1.66 -4.57 -7.94
N SER A 220 -1.97 -3.78 -8.96
CA SER A 220 -2.51 -2.42 -8.77
C SER A 220 -3.80 -2.40 -7.94
N ASP A 221 -4.64 -3.43 -8.08
CA ASP A 221 -5.91 -3.57 -7.35
C ASP A 221 -5.71 -3.91 -5.86
N ASP A 222 -4.61 -4.57 -5.52
CA ASP A 222 -4.26 -4.85 -4.12
C ASP A 222 -3.83 -3.57 -3.38
N ILE A 223 -3.25 -2.61 -4.11
CA ILE A 223 -2.63 -1.40 -3.53
C ILE A 223 -3.65 -0.29 -3.31
N ILE A 224 -4.70 -0.21 -4.13
CA ILE A 224 -5.72 0.84 -4.10
C ILE A 224 -7.10 0.21 -3.93
N ALA A 225 -7.87 0.72 -2.96
CA ALA A 225 -9.31 0.51 -2.95
C ALA A 225 -10.06 1.82 -3.11
N TYR A 226 -11.25 1.74 -3.68
CA TYR A 226 -12.21 2.83 -3.69
C TYR A 226 -13.24 2.57 -2.58
N ASP A 227 -13.55 3.58 -1.78
CA ASP A 227 -14.68 3.50 -0.86
C ASP A 227 -16.01 3.73 -1.59
N GLU A 228 -17.13 3.58 -0.89
CA GLU A 228 -18.48 3.76 -1.46
C GLU A 228 -18.73 5.19 -1.97
N SER A 229 -17.93 6.17 -1.53
CA SER A 229 -17.97 7.55 -2.02
C SER A 229 -17.06 7.80 -3.23
N GLY A 230 -16.33 6.78 -3.69
CA GLY A 230 -15.35 6.85 -4.77
C GLY A 230 -14.00 7.44 -4.33
N ALA A 231 -13.78 7.64 -3.02
CA ALA A 231 -12.51 8.12 -2.51
C ALA A 231 -11.47 6.99 -2.45
N VAL A 232 -10.22 7.34 -2.78
CA VAL A 232 -9.10 6.40 -2.78
C VAL A 232 -8.68 6.11 -1.34
N LYS A 233 -8.80 4.83 -0.94
CA LYS A 233 -8.27 4.29 0.30
C LYS A 233 -6.95 3.55 0.01
N PRO A 234 -5.81 4.02 0.55
CA PRO A 234 -4.55 3.33 0.36
C PRO A 234 -4.56 1.98 1.09
N LYS A 235 -4.28 0.91 0.34
CA LYS A 235 -4.07 -0.46 0.86
C LYS A 235 -2.63 -0.95 0.71
N LEU A 236 -1.75 -0.10 0.16
CA LEU A 236 -0.34 -0.42 -0.12
C LEU A 236 0.39 -1.13 1.03
N GLU A 237 0.29 -0.61 2.27
CA GLU A 237 0.94 -1.24 3.42
C GLU A 237 0.40 -2.66 3.66
N GLN A 238 -0.93 -2.82 3.61
CA GLN A 238 -1.58 -4.11 3.85
C GLN A 238 -1.15 -5.13 2.79
N ALA A 239 -1.17 -4.73 1.52
CA ALA A 239 -0.78 -5.58 0.40
C ALA A 239 0.70 -6.02 0.50
N LEU A 240 1.61 -5.09 0.81
CA LEU A 240 3.02 -5.41 0.98
C LEU A 240 3.28 -6.30 2.21
N THR A 241 2.64 -6.03 3.35
CA THR A 241 2.78 -6.85 4.55
C THR A 241 2.24 -8.26 4.35
N VAL A 242 1.11 -8.41 3.64
CA VAL A 242 0.58 -9.73 3.26
C VAL A 242 1.59 -10.45 2.36
N ALA A 243 2.08 -9.80 1.29
CA ALA A 243 3.06 -10.39 0.39
C ALA A 243 4.33 -10.87 1.12
N LEU A 244 4.84 -10.09 2.09
CA LEU A 244 5.95 -10.48 2.94
C LEU A 244 5.63 -11.73 3.75
N ARG A 245 4.50 -11.74 4.48
CA ARG A 245 4.09 -12.92 5.29
C ARG A 245 3.95 -14.18 4.44
N ASN A 246 3.45 -14.04 3.20
CA ASN A 246 3.25 -15.16 2.29
C ASN A 246 4.58 -15.82 1.88
N VAL A 247 5.64 -15.02 1.66
CA VAL A 247 6.96 -15.57 1.31
C VAL A 247 7.77 -16.06 2.52
N ILE A 248 7.54 -15.52 3.71
CA ILE A 248 8.23 -15.91 4.97
C ILE A 248 7.67 -17.22 5.53
N GLY A 249 6.37 -17.45 5.39
CA GLY A 249 5.71 -18.65 5.90
C GLY A 249 6.44 -19.93 5.45
N SER A 250 6.82 -20.77 6.41
CA SER A 250 7.45 -22.06 6.13
C SER A 250 6.43 -23.07 5.57
N GLN A 251 5.18 -22.99 6.02
CA GLN A 251 4.05 -23.83 5.61
C GLN A 251 2.83 -22.95 5.30
N THR A 252 2.06 -23.33 4.28
CA THR A 252 0.71 -22.82 4.06
C THR A 252 -0.21 -23.50 5.07
N THR A 253 -0.91 -22.72 5.88
CA THR A 253 -1.89 -23.30 6.82
C THR A 253 -3.07 -23.81 6.01
N ARG A 254 -3.44 -25.08 6.16
CA ARG A 254 -4.62 -25.64 5.49
C ARG A 254 -5.90 -25.31 6.22
N VAL A 255 -6.91 -24.89 5.47
CA VAL A 255 -8.28 -24.63 5.93
C VAL A 255 -9.22 -25.55 5.17
N CYS A 256 -9.90 -26.43 5.90
CA CYS A 256 -10.79 -27.45 5.36
C CYS A 256 -12.24 -27.07 5.57
N PHE A 257 -12.96 -26.74 4.50
CA PHE A 257 -14.40 -26.51 4.57
C PHE A 257 -15.15 -27.83 4.43
N THR A 258 -16.02 -28.15 5.39
CA THR A 258 -16.81 -29.39 5.30
C THR A 258 -17.80 -29.35 4.15
N SER A 259 -18.01 -30.50 3.52
CA SER A 259 -19.10 -30.73 2.57
C SER A 259 -19.79 -32.06 2.82
N GLY A 260 -20.97 -32.23 2.23
CA GLY A 260 -21.74 -33.47 2.26
C GLY A 260 -23.08 -33.38 3.00
N ASN A 261 -23.37 -32.24 3.64
CA ASN A 261 -24.60 -31.98 4.40
C ASN A 261 -25.29 -30.69 3.93
N GLY A 262 -25.12 -30.32 2.65
CA GLY A 262 -25.73 -29.15 2.04
C GLY A 262 -25.01 -27.83 2.32
N GLU A 263 -23.75 -27.87 2.75
CA GLU A 263 -22.92 -26.68 2.94
C GLU A 263 -22.70 -25.92 1.60
N PRO A 264 -22.61 -24.58 1.63
CA PRO A 264 -22.16 -23.77 0.50
C PRO A 264 -20.86 -24.27 -0.13
N SER A 265 -20.80 -24.32 -1.46
CA SER A 265 -19.56 -24.68 -2.16
C SER A 265 -18.54 -23.54 -2.11
N ILE A 266 -17.30 -23.85 -1.75
CA ILE A 266 -16.17 -22.90 -1.78
C ILE A 266 -15.68 -22.55 -3.18
N ASP A 267 -16.11 -23.27 -4.21
CA ASP A 267 -15.70 -23.04 -5.60
C ASP A 267 -16.76 -22.29 -6.41
N SER A 268 -17.98 -22.20 -5.89
CA SER A 268 -19.09 -21.51 -6.56
C SER A 268 -19.03 -20.00 -6.30
N GLY A 269 -19.11 -19.21 -7.38
CA GLY A 269 -19.32 -17.76 -7.34
C GLY A 269 -20.79 -17.33 -7.39
N ALA A 270 -21.73 -18.28 -7.33
CA ALA A 270 -23.16 -17.99 -7.27
C ALA A 270 -23.55 -17.37 -5.91
N GLY A 271 -24.77 -16.85 -5.78
CA GLY A 271 -25.21 -16.10 -4.60
C GLY A 271 -25.18 -16.86 -3.27
N ASP A 272 -25.14 -18.19 -3.30
CA ASP A 272 -25.00 -19.08 -2.14
C ASP A 272 -23.59 -19.72 -2.04
N GLY A 273 -22.66 -19.36 -2.93
CA GLY A 273 -21.30 -19.89 -2.96
C GLY A 273 -20.29 -19.05 -2.15
N MET A 274 -19.15 -19.64 -1.83
CA MET A 274 -18.10 -19.04 -1.00
C MET A 274 -16.79 -18.77 -1.77
N ALA A 275 -16.81 -18.71 -3.11
CA ALA A 275 -15.59 -18.48 -3.91
C ALA A 275 -14.83 -17.20 -3.54
N GLU A 276 -15.54 -16.10 -3.24
CA GLU A 276 -14.91 -14.85 -2.80
C GLU A 276 -14.23 -15.02 -1.43
N LEU A 277 -14.86 -15.74 -0.51
CA LEU A 277 -14.26 -16.03 0.80
C LEU A 277 -13.01 -16.91 0.64
N LYS A 278 -13.08 -17.95 -0.21
CA LYS A 278 -11.93 -18.79 -0.56
C LYS A 278 -10.79 -17.95 -1.11
N PHE A 279 -11.06 -17.08 -2.08
CA PHE A 279 -10.06 -16.19 -2.68
C PHE A 279 -9.37 -15.33 -1.63
N ARG A 280 -10.15 -14.70 -0.73
CA ARG A 280 -9.60 -13.87 0.34
C ARG A 280 -8.73 -14.65 1.33
N ILE A 281 -9.17 -15.85 1.73
CA ILE A 281 -8.39 -16.72 2.62
C ILE A 281 -7.09 -17.16 1.93
N GLN A 282 -7.14 -17.53 0.64
CA GLN A 282 -5.95 -17.89 -0.13
C GLN A 282 -4.96 -16.73 -0.27
N HIS A 283 -5.47 -15.50 -0.43
CA HIS A 283 -4.64 -14.31 -0.48
C HIS A 283 -3.87 -14.05 0.84
N ASP A 284 -4.37 -14.56 1.97
CA ASP A 284 -3.73 -14.49 3.29
C ASP A 284 -2.77 -15.69 3.58
N ASN A 285 -2.29 -16.41 2.56
CA ASN A 285 -1.37 -17.57 2.64
C ASN A 285 -1.96 -18.89 3.16
N TYR A 286 -3.27 -19.08 3.02
CA TYR A 286 -3.91 -20.33 3.42
C TYR A 286 -4.18 -21.21 2.20
N GLU A 287 -4.02 -22.52 2.38
CA GLU A 287 -4.46 -23.51 1.40
C GLU A 287 -5.88 -23.91 1.75
N VAL A 288 -6.84 -23.71 0.84
CA VAL A 288 -8.25 -23.96 1.10
C VAL A 288 -8.72 -25.19 0.35
N GLU A 289 -9.18 -26.19 1.08
CA GLU A 289 -9.62 -27.48 0.55
C GLU A 289 -11.05 -27.81 1.02
N THR A 290 -11.73 -28.66 0.25
CA THR A 290 -13.02 -29.24 0.64
C THR A 290 -12.80 -30.56 1.38
N LEU A 291 -13.34 -30.66 2.59
CA LEU A 291 -13.39 -31.87 3.39
C LEU A 291 -14.75 -32.54 3.20
N ASP A 292 -14.81 -33.48 2.26
CA ASP A 292 -16.03 -34.24 2.00
C ASP A 292 -16.28 -35.30 3.08
N LEU A 293 -17.23 -35.02 3.96
CA LEU A 293 -17.62 -35.91 5.05
C LEU A 293 -18.35 -37.18 4.56
N THR A 294 -18.73 -37.28 3.29
CA THR A 294 -19.31 -38.49 2.71
C THR A 294 -18.25 -39.52 2.29
N HIS A 295 -17.00 -39.08 2.11
CA HIS A 295 -15.89 -39.94 1.72
C HIS A 295 -15.47 -40.86 2.88
N ALA A 296 -15.26 -42.15 2.62
CA ALA A 296 -14.98 -43.14 3.68
C ALA A 296 -13.73 -42.83 4.53
N ASP A 297 -12.77 -42.10 3.97
CA ASP A 297 -11.47 -41.77 4.58
C ASP A 297 -11.34 -40.27 4.94
N TRP A 298 -12.45 -39.56 5.08
CA TRP A 298 -12.45 -38.11 5.36
C TRP A 298 -11.63 -37.75 6.61
N ASN A 299 -11.65 -38.60 7.64
CA ASN A 299 -10.95 -38.38 8.90
C ASN A 299 -9.42 -38.31 8.77
N LYS A 300 -8.83 -38.93 7.73
CA LYS A 300 -7.38 -38.86 7.47
C LYS A 300 -6.96 -37.46 7.01
N GLN A 301 -7.89 -36.67 6.50
CA GLN A 301 -7.64 -35.31 5.99
C GLN A 301 -7.64 -34.25 7.11
N LEU A 302 -8.03 -34.61 8.34
CA LEU A 302 -8.05 -33.71 9.50
C LEU A 302 -6.66 -33.35 10.06
N VAL A 303 -5.63 -34.12 9.71
CA VAL A 303 -4.25 -33.86 10.14
C VAL A 303 -3.82 -32.50 9.59
N ASP A 304 -3.25 -31.62 10.41
CA ASP A 304 -2.78 -30.28 10.03
C ASP A 304 -3.81 -29.40 9.31
N CYS A 305 -5.11 -29.57 9.59
CA CYS A 305 -6.16 -28.76 8.98
C CYS A 305 -6.94 -27.92 10.00
N GLN A 306 -7.30 -26.69 9.63
CA GLN A 306 -8.24 -25.84 10.36
C GLN A 306 -9.63 -26.10 9.79
N VAL A 307 -10.54 -26.70 10.55
CA VAL A 307 -11.84 -27.15 10.02
C VAL A 307 -12.87 -26.03 10.14
N VAL A 308 -13.59 -25.78 9.05
CA VAL A 308 -14.72 -24.84 8.99
C VAL A 308 -15.98 -25.61 8.64
N VAL A 309 -16.98 -25.55 9.52
CA VAL A 309 -18.32 -26.07 9.27
C VAL A 309 -19.23 -24.89 8.95
N ALA A 310 -19.55 -24.73 7.67
CA ALA A 310 -20.29 -23.59 7.17
C ALA A 310 -21.73 -23.94 6.83
N ALA A 311 -22.66 -23.48 7.67
CA ALA A 311 -24.10 -23.54 7.47
C ALA A 311 -24.62 -24.89 6.92
N PRO A 312 -24.38 -26.02 7.63
CA PRO A 312 -24.91 -27.31 7.20
C PRO A 312 -26.44 -27.23 7.14
N GLN A 313 -27.00 -27.63 6.00
CA GLN A 313 -28.45 -27.64 5.77
C GLN A 313 -29.10 -28.92 6.30
N VAL A 314 -28.31 -29.98 6.44
CA VAL A 314 -28.71 -31.27 6.99
C VAL A 314 -27.87 -31.58 8.23
N ALA A 315 -28.48 -32.23 9.21
CA ALA A 315 -27.76 -32.68 10.40
C ALA A 315 -26.63 -33.64 10.02
N ILE A 316 -25.41 -33.32 10.48
CA ILE A 316 -24.25 -34.18 10.32
C ILE A 316 -24.46 -35.44 11.16
N GLU A 317 -24.14 -36.60 10.58
CA GLU A 317 -24.27 -37.90 11.24
C GLU A 317 -23.48 -37.97 12.55
N ARG A 318 -24.07 -38.58 13.58
CA ARG A 318 -23.53 -38.58 14.95
C ARG A 318 -22.10 -39.11 15.03
N ASP A 319 -21.79 -40.19 14.31
CA ASP A 319 -20.44 -40.77 14.28
C ASP A 319 -19.38 -39.76 13.79
N LYS A 320 -19.73 -38.96 12.78
CA LYS A 320 -18.84 -37.93 12.23
C LYS A 320 -18.67 -36.76 13.20
N VAL A 321 -19.75 -36.36 13.88
CA VAL A 321 -19.71 -35.35 14.95
C VAL A 321 -18.79 -35.81 16.08
N ASP A 322 -18.96 -37.04 16.58
CA ASP A 322 -18.16 -37.59 17.67
C ASP A 322 -16.67 -37.73 17.25
N HIS A 323 -16.38 -37.93 15.96
CA HIS A 323 -15.02 -37.88 15.41
C HIS A 323 -14.43 -36.47 15.37
N LEU A 324 -15.19 -35.48 14.86
CA LEU A 324 -14.79 -34.07 14.84
C LEU A 324 -14.57 -33.52 16.25
N GLU A 325 -15.44 -33.88 17.21
CA GLU A 325 -15.34 -33.48 18.61
C GLU A 325 -14.05 -34.03 19.24
N ARG A 326 -13.77 -35.33 19.07
CA ARG A 326 -12.53 -35.94 19.59
C ARG A 326 -11.28 -35.28 19.00
N TRP A 327 -11.29 -34.98 17.71
CA TRP A 327 -10.20 -34.28 17.05
C TRP A 327 -10.02 -32.85 17.58
N PHE A 328 -11.12 -32.10 17.75
CA PHE A 328 -11.11 -30.76 18.31
C PHE A 328 -10.56 -30.74 19.74
N VAL A 329 -11.03 -31.65 20.60
CA VAL A 329 -10.54 -31.79 21.98
C VAL A 329 -9.05 -32.19 22.03
N ALA A 330 -8.55 -32.89 21.01
CA ALA A 330 -7.14 -33.22 20.88
C ALA A 330 -6.25 -32.04 20.43
N GLY A 331 -6.81 -30.84 20.25
CA GLY A 331 -6.09 -29.63 19.89
C GLY A 331 -6.32 -29.16 18.44
N GLY A 332 -7.27 -29.76 17.73
CA GLY A 332 -7.74 -29.26 16.43
C GLY A 332 -8.44 -27.90 16.56
N ASN A 333 -8.44 -27.12 15.48
CA ASN A 333 -9.11 -25.82 15.44
C ASN A 333 -10.38 -25.90 14.60
N LEU A 334 -11.52 -25.54 15.20
CA LEU A 334 -12.84 -25.65 14.60
C LEU A 334 -13.54 -24.28 14.58
N LEU A 335 -13.99 -23.86 13.40
CA LEU A 335 -14.86 -22.71 13.23
C LEU A 335 -16.26 -23.20 12.82
N LEU A 336 -17.27 -22.85 13.61
CA LEU A 336 -18.67 -23.17 13.34
C LEU A 336 -19.40 -21.91 12.89
N LEU A 337 -19.96 -21.93 11.68
CA LEU A 337 -20.79 -20.87 11.13
C LEU A 337 -22.21 -21.42 10.99
N LEU A 338 -22.98 -21.39 12.08
CA LEU A 338 -24.31 -21.99 12.12
C LEU A 338 -25.39 -20.94 11.81
N ASN A 339 -26.38 -21.34 11.01
CA ASN A 339 -27.56 -20.52 10.79
C ASN A 339 -28.41 -20.46 12.07
N PRO A 340 -29.14 -19.36 12.29
CA PRO A 340 -30.11 -19.30 13.37
C PRO A 340 -31.19 -20.35 13.15
N ILE A 341 -31.51 -21.13 14.18
CA ILE A 341 -32.68 -22.00 14.16
C ILE A 341 -33.88 -21.11 14.48
N LEU A 342 -34.78 -20.92 13.52
CA LEU A 342 -36.02 -20.17 13.72
C LEU A 342 -37.09 -21.15 14.20
N SER A 343 -37.81 -20.83 15.29
CA SER A 343 -39.02 -21.58 15.62
C SER A 343 -40.14 -21.22 14.65
N ASP A 344 -40.87 -22.23 14.16
CA ASP A 344 -42.04 -22.02 13.29
C ASP A 344 -43.16 -21.23 13.98
N ASP A 345 -43.19 -21.25 15.33
CA ASP A 345 -44.27 -20.68 16.15
C ASP A 345 -43.97 -19.27 16.70
N GLU A 346 -42.71 -18.83 16.80
CA GLU A 346 -42.33 -17.47 17.21
C GLU A 346 -41.06 -16.98 16.49
N PRO A 347 -40.90 -15.67 16.21
CA PRO A 347 -39.68 -15.11 15.65
C PRO A 347 -38.59 -14.99 16.74
N ARG A 348 -38.25 -16.10 17.38
CA ARG A 348 -37.12 -16.22 18.28
C ARG A 348 -36.06 -17.11 17.64
N ILE A 349 -34.82 -16.67 17.80
CA ILE A 349 -33.64 -17.46 17.47
C ILE A 349 -33.49 -18.50 18.59
N LEU A 350 -33.66 -19.77 18.24
CA LEU A 350 -33.34 -20.89 19.12
C LEU A 350 -31.80 -21.08 19.16
N PRO A 351 -31.24 -21.51 20.30
CA PRO A 351 -29.82 -21.83 20.38
C PRO A 351 -29.47 -22.90 19.33
N SER A 352 -28.36 -22.69 18.61
CA SER A 352 -27.92 -23.51 17.49
C SER A 352 -27.27 -24.84 17.90
N GLY A 353 -27.60 -25.35 19.09
CA GLY A 353 -27.06 -26.57 19.69
C GLY A 353 -27.76 -26.92 20.99
#